data_AF-A0A929HUU6-F1
#
_entry.id   AF-A0A929HUU6-F1
#
_cell.length_a   1.000
_cell.length_b   1.000
_cell.length_c   1.000
_cell.angle_alpha   90.00
_cell.angle_beta   90.00
_cell.angle_gamma   90.00
#
_symmetry.space_group_name_H-M   'P 1'
#
loop_
_entity.id
_entity.type
_entity.pdbx_description
1 polymer ?
#
loop_
_entity_poly.entity_id
_entity_poly.type
_entity_poly.pdbx_seq_one_letter_code
_entity_poly.pdbx_strand_id
1 'polypeptide(L)' 'MENKFLFNDSIIVRFISLFVIGAILFTGVWYLSYHFLPEGILQGKTGSAIIVGSDAAPTMLEEWGTIVMYNLGALF' A
#
# COMPACT_ATOMS: atom_id res chain seq x y z
N MET A 1 21.55 -25.24 -11.76
CA MET A 1 21.32 -23.87 -12.27
C MET A 1 22.24 -22.95 -11.51
N GLU A 2 23.30 -22.44 -12.15
CA GLU A 2 24.11 -21.38 -11.56
C GLU A 2 23.21 -20.16 -11.34
N ASN A 3 23.11 -19.70 -10.09
CA ASN A 3 22.32 -18.54 -9.71
C ASN A 3 23.02 -17.25 -10.17
N LYS A 4 23.02 -17.04 -11.48
CA LYS A 4 23.80 -16.02 -12.21
C LYS A 4 23.41 -14.58 -11.90
N PHE A 5 22.24 -14.38 -11.29
CA PHE A 5 21.68 -13.06 -10.95
C PHE A 5 21.80 -12.73 -9.45
N LEU A 6 21.52 -13.69 -8.58
CA LEU A 6 21.57 -13.50 -7.12
C LEU A 6 23.00 -13.50 -6.55
N PHE A 7 23.89 -14.31 -7.13
CA PHE A 7 25.31 -14.34 -6.77
C PHE A 7 26.17 -13.72 -7.86
N ASN A 8 25.64 -12.71 -8.55
CA ASN A 8 26.41 -11.97 -9.55
C ASN A 8 27.52 -11.15 -8.87
N ASP A 9 28.71 -11.12 -9.48
CA ASP A 9 29.84 -10.31 -9.01
C ASP A 9 29.52 -8.80 -9.03
N SER A 10 28.67 -8.36 -9.96
CA SER A 10 28.18 -6.99 -9.99
C SER A 10 27.12 -6.77 -8.90
N ILE A 11 27.47 -5.89 -7.95
CA ILE A 11 26.57 -5.50 -6.86
C ILE A 11 25.24 -4.91 -7.36
N ILE A 12 25.27 -4.19 -8.49
CA ILE A 12 24.07 -3.59 -9.09
C ILE A 12 23.12 -4.68 -9.58
N VAL A 13 23.64 -5.69 -10.29
CA VAL A 13 22.83 -6.82 -10.79
C VAL A 13 22.21 -7.57 -9.62
N ARG A 14 22.98 -7.85 -8.57
CA ARG A 14 22.49 -8.51 -7.36
C ARG A 14 21.42 -7.69 -6.65
N PHE A 15 21.62 -6.39 -6.50
CA PHE A 15 20.66 -5.48 -5.87
C PHE A 15 19.33 -5.47 -6.63
N ILE A 16 19.37 -5.26 -7.95
CA ILE A 16 18.16 -5.24 -8.78
C ILE A 16 17.45 -6.60 -8.71
N SER A 17 18.19 -7.70 -8.76
CA SER A 17 17.61 -9.05 -8.66
C SER A 17 16.88 -9.26 -7.34
N LEU A 18 17.51 -8.91 -6.21
CA LEU A 18 16.91 -9.02 -4.89
C LEU A 18 15.71 -8.07 -4.73
N PHE A 19 15.81 -6.85 -5.24
CA PHE A 19 14.73 -5.88 -5.23
C PHE A 19 13.51 -6.38 -6.01
N VAL A 20 13.71 -6.89 -7.23
CA VAL A 20 12.63 -7.43 -8.06
C VAL A 20 11.97 -8.63 -7.40
N ILE A 21 12.76 -9.55 -6.83
CA ILE A 21 12.21 -10.69 -6.08
C ILE A 21 11.39 -10.20 -4.89
N GLY A 22 11.91 -9.24 -4.11
CA GLY A 22 11.20 -8.64 -2.99
C GLY A 22 9.90 -7.98 -3.43
N ALA A 23 9.92 -7.23 -4.54
CA ALA A 23 8.74 -6.58 -5.10
C ALA A 23 7.69 -7.60 -5.57
N ILE A 24 8.10 -8.69 -6.22
CA ILE A 24 7.20 -9.77 -6.64
C ILE A 24 6.57 -10.45 -5.44
N LEU A 25 7.37 -10.83 -4.44
CA LEU A 25 6.88 -11.48 -3.22
C LEU A 25 5.93 -10.56 -2.45
N PHE A 26 6.31 -9.29 -2.28
CA PHE A 26 5.48 -8.29 -1.62
C PHE A 26 4.15 -8.10 -2.35
N THR A 27 4.19 -7.92 -3.67
CA THR A 27 2.98 -7.73 -4.50
C THR A 27 2.10 -8.97 -4.47
N GLY A 28 2.70 -10.16 -4.54
CA GLY A 28 1.97 -11.43 -4.45
C GLY A 28 1.27 -11.60 -3.11
N VAL A 29 1.99 -11.36 -2.00
CA VAL A 29 1.39 -11.40 -0.65
C VAL A 29 0.32 -10.34 -0.50
N TRP A 30 0.54 -9.12 -1.00
CA TRP A 30 -0.46 -8.04 -0.97
C TRP A 30 -1.72 -8.43 -1.75
N TYR A 31 -1.58 -8.98 -2.95
CA TYR A 31 -2.70 -9.43 -3.78
C TYR A 31 -3.50 -10.54 -3.10
N LEU A 32 -2.82 -11.53 -2.53
CA LEU A 32 -3.44 -12.62 -1.78
C LEU A 32 -4.14 -12.08 -0.53
N SER A 33 -3.48 -11.20 0.22
CA SER A 33 -4.03 -10.54 1.40
C SER A 33 -5.31 -9.78 1.05
N TYR A 34 -5.32 -9.07 -0.08
CA TYR A 34 -6.50 -8.34 -0.55
C TYR A 34 -7.71 -9.25 -0.79
N HIS A 35 -7.51 -10.47 -1.30
CA HIS A 35 -8.59 -11.40 -1.64
C HIS A 35 -9.00 -12.33 -0.49
N PHE A 36 -8.07 -12.74 0.36
CA PHE A 36 -8.30 -13.76 1.38
C PHE A 36 -8.54 -13.20 2.78
N LEU A 37 -8.04 -11.99 3.08
CA LEU A 37 -8.37 -11.37 4.36
C LEU A 37 -9.82 -10.84 4.30
N PRO A 38 -10.55 -10.87 5.43
CA PRO A 38 -11.84 -10.20 5.55
C PRO A 38 -11.74 -8.74 5.11
N GLU A 39 -12.88 -8.13 4.78
CA GLU A 39 -12.99 -6.72 4.42
C GLU A 39 -12.51 -5.80 5.56
N GLY A 40 -11.19 -5.69 5.71
CA GLY A 40 -10.51 -4.95 6.76
C GLY A 40 -9.90 -3.67 6.22
N ILE A 41 -9.01 -3.07 7.02
CA ILE A 41 -8.35 -1.77 6.79
C ILE A 41 -7.86 -1.58 5.33
N LEU A 42 -7.37 -2.64 4.68
CA LEU A 42 -6.83 -2.61 3.32
C LEU A 42 -7.88 -2.44 2.21
N GLN A 43 -9.16 -2.71 2.49
CA GLN A 43 -10.26 -2.57 1.51
C GLN A 43 -11.03 -1.26 1.70
N GLY A 44 -10.46 -0.27 2.40
CA GLY A 44 -11.09 1.04 2.55
C GLY A 44 -12.34 1.05 3.43
N LYS A 45 -12.63 -0.04 4.16
CA LYS A 45 -13.66 -0.08 5.21
C LYS A 45 -13.08 0.26 6.58
N THR A 46 -12.24 1.28 6.64
CA THR A 46 -11.81 1.85 7.92
C THR A 46 -12.99 2.61 8.53
N GLY A 47 -13.06 2.72 9.86
CA GLY A 47 -14.10 3.52 10.52
C GLY A 47 -14.16 4.95 9.98
N SER A 48 -13.02 5.50 9.57
CA SER A 48 -12.94 6.81 8.91
C SER A 48 -13.67 6.86 7.56
N ALA A 49 -13.54 5.85 6.71
CA ALA A 49 -14.21 5.81 5.40
C ALA A 49 -15.73 5.64 5.52
N ILE A 50 -16.20 5.00 6.59
CA ILE A 50 -17.64 4.91 6.91
C ILE A 50 -18.18 6.29 7.33
N ILE A 51 -17.39 7.07 8.09
CA ILE A 51 -17.80 8.36 8.64
C ILE A 51 -17.68 9.48 7.60
N VAL A 52 -16.58 9.48 6.85
CA VAL A 52 -16.19 10.56 5.93
C VAL A 52 -16.69 10.31 4.50
N GLY A 53 -17.04 9.06 4.19
CA GLY A 53 -17.33 8.63 2.82
C GLY A 53 -16.07 8.14 2.11
N SER A 54 -16.29 7.35 1.05
CA SER A 54 -15.23 6.76 0.22
C SER A 54 -15.10 7.40 -1.17
N ASP A 55 -15.98 8.35 -1.49
CA ASP A 55 -15.97 9.06 -2.76
C ASP A 55 -14.97 10.21 -2.72
N ALA A 56 -14.18 10.35 -3.78
CA ALA A 56 -13.24 11.47 -3.91
C ALA A 56 -13.99 12.79 -4.00
N ALA A 57 -13.56 13.79 -3.24
CA ALA A 57 -14.17 15.11 -3.30
C ALA A 57 -14.02 15.77 -4.69
N PRO A 58 -14.98 16.61 -5.10
CA PRO A 58 -14.90 17.37 -6.34
C PRO A 58 -13.63 18.20 -6.52
N THR A 59 -12.98 18.60 -5.42
CA THR A 59 -11.75 19.40 -5.45
C THR A 59 -10.71 18.94 -4.42
N MET A 60 -9.43 19.19 -4.72
CA MET A 60 -8.32 18.84 -3.83
C MET A 60 -8.40 19.53 -2.46
N LEU A 61 -8.86 20.79 -2.41
CA LEU A 61 -8.98 21.52 -1.14
C LEU A 61 -10.10 20.97 -0.25
N GLU A 62 -11.18 20.49 -0.85
CA GLU A 62 -12.29 19.86 -0.15
C GLU A 62 -11.88 18.50 0.44
N GLU A 63 -11.18 17.68 -0.35
CA GLU A 63 -10.57 16.42 0.12
C GLU A 63 -9.60 16.69 1.29
N TRP A 64 -8.70 17.66 1.12
CA TRP A 64 -7.72 18.03 2.14
C TRP A 64 -8.38 18.53 3.43
N GLY A 65 -9.37 19.43 3.31
CA GLY A 65 -10.08 19.98 4.47
C GLY A 65 -10.82 18.90 5.25
N THR A 66 -11.42 17.94 4.54
CA THR A 66 -12.11 16.79 5.13
C THR A 66 -11.15 15.92 5.95
N ILE A 67 -9.97 15.60 5.40
CA ILE A 67 -8.92 14.84 6.11
C ILE A 67 -8.43 15.59 7.35
N VAL A 68 -8.16 16.90 7.23
CA VAL A 68 -7.69 17.73 8.35
C VAL A 68 -8.70 17.78 9.49
N MET A 69 -9.98 18.02 9.16
CA MET A 69 -11.05 18.10 10.15
C MET A 69 -11.27 16.76 10.86
N TYR A 70 -11.25 15.65 10.11
CA TYR A 70 -11.37 14.32 10.71
C TYR A 70 -10.20 14.02 11.66
N ASN A 71 -8.97 14.32 11.26
CA ASN A 71 -7.78 14.07 12.10
C ASN A 71 -7.75 14.98 13.33
N LEU A 72 -8.14 16.25 13.20
CA LEU A 72 -8.23 17.17 14.34
C LEU A 72 -9.38 16.78 15.28
N GLY A 73 -10.54 16.38 14.75
CA GLY A 73 -11.66 15.89 15.55
C GLY A 73 -11.36 14.58 16.28
N ALA A 74 -10.49 13.72 15.72
CA ALA A 74 -10.03 12.49 16.37
C ALA A 74 -8.98 12.73 17.48
N LEU A 75 -8.39 13.93 17.55
CA LEU A 75 -7.36 14.31 18.52
C LEU A 75 -7.92 14.87 19.85
N PHE A 76 -9.20 15.25 19.89
CA PHE A 76 -9.88 15.86 21.04
C PHE A 76 -11.12 15.05 21.46
#